data_AF-A0A081D7L6-F1
#
_entry.id   AF-A0A081D7L6-F1
#
_cell.length_a   1.000
_cell.length_b   1.000
_cell.length_c   1.000
_cell.angle_alpha   90.00
_cell.angle_beta   90.00
_cell.angle_gamma   90.00
#
_symmetry.space_group_name_H-M   'P 1'
#
loop_
_entity.id
_entity.type
_entity.pdbx_description
1 polymer ?
#
loop_
_entity_poly.entity_id
_entity_poly.type
_entity_poly.pdbx_seq_one_letter_code
_entity_poly.pdbx_strand_id
1 'polypeptide(L)'
;MCDTHKKHQDPNSQAHHEEHEAWSRRTFLQALGIAGAGTFALGGTQISSAMASPITAALSSSTNDRVLVLIRLKGGNDGLNTIVPLNQYGTYASQRPNIALAQSSLYNLSTDYGLPSYMSSLQSRWGKWRDESCTWCRYAGQDLSHFRSSDIWASTDAVNNEETGWMADFLKMSILIFY
;
A
#
# COMPACT_ATOMS: atom_id res chain seq x y z
N MET A 1 31.48 18.00 -24.89
CA MET A 1 31.58 16.71 -25.59
C MET A 1 31.00 15.67 -24.66
N CYS A 2 29.80 15.18 -24.95
CA CYS A 2 29.10 14.22 -24.09
C CYS A 2 29.65 12.83 -24.39
N ASP A 3 30.43 12.27 -23.47
CA ASP A 3 30.95 10.91 -23.59
C ASP A 3 29.88 9.92 -23.13
N THR A 4 29.13 9.36 -24.08
CA THR A 4 28.04 8.40 -23.85
C THR A 4 28.55 6.96 -23.81
N HIS A 5 29.57 6.69 -22.99
CA HIS A 5 29.97 5.32 -22.67
C HIS A 5 29.44 4.94 -21.28
N LYS A 6 28.15 4.56 -21.21
CA LYS A 6 27.65 3.84 -20.04
C LYS A 6 28.27 2.44 -20.05
N LYS A 7 29.36 2.25 -19.30
CA LYS A 7 29.76 0.91 -18.85
C LYS A 7 28.59 0.35 -18.06
N HIS A 8 28.09 -0.81 -18.45
CA HIS A 8 27.21 -1.60 -17.59
C HIS A 8 27.99 -1.83 -16.28
N GLN A 9 27.66 -1.08 -15.22
CA GLN A 9 28.21 -1.33 -13.90
C GLN A 9 27.70 -2.69 -13.45
N ASP A 10 28.63 -3.56 -13.07
CA ASP A 10 28.30 -4.88 -12.51
C ASP A 10 27.44 -4.66 -11.25
N PRO A 11 26.20 -5.20 -11.21
CA PRO A 11 25.31 -5.04 -10.07
C PRO A 11 25.89 -5.58 -8.76
N ASN A 12 26.93 -6.42 -8.83
CA ASN A 12 27.64 -6.95 -7.66
C ASN A 12 28.93 -6.20 -7.29
N SER A 13 29.28 -5.12 -7.99
CA SER A 13 30.50 -4.36 -7.69
C SER A 13 30.39 -3.58 -6.37
N GLN A 14 31.52 -3.41 -5.65
CA GLN A 14 31.58 -2.59 -4.44
C GLN A 14 31.17 -1.14 -4.71
N ALA A 15 31.62 -0.56 -5.83
CA ALA A 15 31.23 0.79 -6.23
C ALA A 15 29.71 0.93 -6.40
N HIS A 16 29.03 -0.07 -6.96
CA HIS A 16 27.56 -0.06 -7.05
C HIS A 16 26.89 -0.14 -5.67
N HIS A 17 27.42 -0.95 -4.75
CA HIS A 17 26.90 -1.02 -3.37
C HIS A 17 27.14 0.28 -2.59
N GLU A 18 28.32 0.88 -2.74
CA GLU A 18 28.67 2.18 -2.15
C GLU A 18 27.78 3.30 -2.71
N GLU A 19 27.46 3.27 -4.01
CA GLU A 19 26.50 4.20 -4.64
C GLU A 19 25.07 3.99 -4.10
N HIS A 20 24.60 2.76 -3.86
CA HIS A 20 23.28 2.50 -3.25
C HIS A 20 23.22 2.80 -1.75
N GLU A 21 24.34 2.74 -1.03
CA GLU A 21 24.45 3.23 0.34
C GLU A 21 24.45 4.77 0.39
N ALA A 22 25.23 5.42 -0.48
CA ALA A 22 25.29 6.88 -0.58
C ALA A 22 23.95 7.48 -1.06
N TRP A 23 23.31 6.84 -2.03
CA TRP A 23 22.01 7.21 -2.60
C TRP A 23 20.94 6.15 -2.27
N SER A 24 20.59 6.07 -0.99
CA SER A 24 19.51 5.20 -0.56
C SER A 24 18.15 5.65 -1.11
N ARG A 25 17.19 4.73 -1.22
CA ARG A 25 15.78 5.04 -1.56
C ARG A 25 15.19 6.12 -0.64
N ARG A 26 15.63 6.16 0.63
CA ARG A 26 15.28 7.19 1.62
C ARG A 26 15.87 8.54 1.24
N THR A 27 17.16 8.59 0.91
CA THR A 27 17.86 9.81 0.45
C THR A 27 17.19 10.37 -0.81
N PHE A 28 16.79 9.51 -1.75
CA PHE A 28 16.06 9.93 -2.96
C PHE A 28 14.69 10.55 -2.66
N LEU A 29 13.87 9.92 -1.79
CA LEU A 29 12.57 10.45 -1.42
C LEU A 29 12.67 11.72 -0.56
N GLN A 30 13.65 11.78 0.34
CA GLN A 30 13.97 13.00 1.11
C GLN A 30 14.45 14.12 0.20
N ALA A 31 15.33 13.83 -0.76
CA ALA A 31 15.80 14.82 -1.73
C ALA A 31 14.66 15.32 -2.63
N LEU A 32 13.71 14.47 -3.03
CA LEU A 32 12.49 14.92 -3.73
C LEU A 32 11.60 15.79 -2.84
N GLY A 33 11.42 15.41 -1.56
CA GLY A 33 10.67 16.22 -0.59
C GLY A 33 11.33 17.56 -0.28
N ILE A 34 12.66 17.62 -0.22
CA ILE A 34 13.46 18.83 0.05
C ILE A 34 13.62 19.69 -1.21
N ALA A 35 13.81 19.09 -2.39
CA ALA A 35 13.84 19.82 -3.66
C ALA A 35 12.49 20.46 -3.97
N GLY A 36 11.39 19.82 -3.56
CA GLY A 36 10.07 20.44 -3.54
C GLY A 36 9.95 21.59 -2.54
N ALA A 37 10.71 21.57 -1.44
CA ALA A 37 10.71 22.51 -0.31
C ALA A 37 11.83 23.59 -0.37
N GLY A 38 12.58 23.65 -1.48
CA GLY A 38 13.67 24.60 -1.66
C GLY A 38 13.14 25.99 -2.01
N THR A 39 13.72 27.03 -1.42
CA THR A 39 13.52 28.40 -1.89
C THR A 39 14.42 28.63 -3.09
N PHE A 40 13.85 28.86 -4.26
CA PHE A 40 14.62 29.26 -5.44
C PHE A 40 14.32 30.74 -5.73
N ALA A 41 15.38 31.55 -5.84
CA ALA A 41 15.27 32.95 -6.19
C ALA A 41 15.24 33.09 -7.71
N LEU A 42 14.06 33.33 -8.30
CA LEU A 42 13.93 33.67 -9.71
C LEU A 42 13.78 35.20 -9.83
N GLY A 43 14.83 35.89 -10.26
CA GLY A 43 14.76 37.34 -10.52
C GLY A 43 14.60 38.22 -9.28
N GLY A 44 15.12 37.81 -8.12
CA GLY A 44 15.11 38.61 -6.89
C GLY A 44 13.87 38.44 -6.00
N THR A 45 12.91 37.60 -6.40
CA THR A 45 11.80 37.15 -5.54
C THR A 45 12.08 35.75 -5.02
N GLN A 46 12.03 35.60 -3.70
CA GLN A 46 12.14 34.31 -3.03
C GLN A 46 10.85 33.53 -3.27
N ILE A 47 10.86 32.56 -4.20
CA ILE A 47 9.74 31.65 -4.39
C ILE A 47 10.05 30.42 -3.55
N SER A 48 9.41 30.33 -2.39
CA SER A 48 9.40 29.10 -1.59
C SER A 48 8.51 28.08 -2.31
N SER A 49 9.11 27.12 -3.01
CA SER A 49 8.38 25.91 -3.35
C SER A 49 8.30 25.05 -2.09
N ALA A 50 7.09 24.55 -1.82
CA ALA A 50 6.64 23.74 -0.68
C ALA A 50 6.97 24.24 0.74
N MET A 51 5.94 24.79 1.38
CA MET A 51 5.78 24.68 2.83
C MET A 51 6.09 23.24 3.23
N ALA A 52 7.01 23.04 4.17
CA ALA A 52 7.26 21.73 4.76
C ALA A 52 5.92 21.18 5.24
N SER A 53 5.38 20.17 4.53
CA SER A 53 4.14 19.57 4.96
C SER A 53 4.41 18.92 6.31
N PRO A 54 3.45 18.93 7.25
CA PRO A 54 3.62 18.26 8.54
C PRO A 54 3.98 16.77 8.38
N ILE A 55 3.61 16.15 7.25
CA ILE A 55 4.01 14.80 6.83
C ILE A 55 5.51 14.73 6.54
N THR A 56 6.06 15.70 5.81
CA THR A 56 7.50 15.77 5.50
C THR A 56 8.33 15.92 6.78
N ALA A 57 7.87 16.75 7.72
CA ALA A 57 8.53 16.94 9.01
C ALA A 57 8.51 15.65 9.85
N ALA A 58 7.36 15.00 9.99
CA ALA A 58 7.21 13.73 10.70
C ALA A 58 8.03 12.58 10.06
N LEU A 59 8.17 12.58 8.74
CA LEU A 59 8.97 11.57 8.05
C LEU A 59 10.47 11.80 8.25
N SER A 60 10.92 13.05 8.37
CA SER A 60 12.31 13.39 8.65
C SER A 60 12.75 13.11 10.09
N SER A 61 11.81 13.16 11.05
CA SER A 61 12.09 12.89 12.47
C SER A 61 11.97 11.41 12.86
N SER A 62 11.46 10.54 11.97
CA SER A 62 11.33 9.11 12.23
C SER A 62 12.70 8.42 12.28
N THR A 63 13.06 7.88 13.45
CA THR A 63 14.28 7.12 13.70
C THR A 63 14.20 5.66 13.28
N ASN A 64 13.10 5.24 12.65
CA ASN A 64 12.85 3.85 12.29
C ASN A 64 13.09 3.57 10.80
N ASP A 65 13.66 2.40 10.49
CA ASP A 65 13.79 1.86 9.12
C ASP A 65 12.55 1.11 8.61
N ARG A 66 11.51 0.98 9.44
CA ARG A 66 10.24 0.37 9.04
C ARG A 66 9.53 1.21 7.98
N VAL A 67 9.19 0.55 6.87
CA VAL A 67 8.41 1.13 5.76
C VAL A 67 7.00 0.56 5.80
N LEU A 68 6.00 1.45 5.88
CA LEU A 68 4.61 1.08 5.67
C LEU A 68 4.23 1.32 4.21
N VAL A 69 3.81 0.28 3.51
CA VAL A 69 3.29 0.37 2.14
C VAL A 69 1.78 0.15 2.18
N LEU A 70 1.02 1.22 1.93
CA LEU A 70 -0.43 1.16 1.86
C LEU A 70 -0.89 1.12 0.39
N ILE A 71 -1.50 0.02 -0.04
CA ILE A 71 -2.04 -0.13 -1.38
C ILE A 71 -3.56 -0.04 -1.31
N ARG A 72 -4.12 1.12 -1.71
CA ARG A 72 -5.57 1.29 -1.84
C ARG A 72 -5.98 0.98 -3.28
N LEU A 73 -6.66 -0.14 -3.46
CA LEU A 73 -7.29 -0.47 -4.74
C LEU A 73 -8.58 0.38 -4.86
N LYS A 74 -8.61 1.30 -5.83
CA LYS A 74 -9.85 2.02 -6.16
C LYS A 74 -10.73 1.12 -7.03
N GLY A 75 -11.92 0.83 -6.54
CA GLY A 75 -12.86 -0.12 -7.14
C GLY A 75 -13.29 -1.18 -6.12
N GLY A 76 -14.34 -1.94 -6.44
CA GLY A 76 -14.78 -3.06 -5.59
C GLY A 76 -13.93 -4.29 -5.87
N ASN A 77 -13.06 -4.68 -4.92
CA ASN A 77 -12.43 -5.99 -5.01
C ASN A 77 -13.44 -7.08 -4.64
N ASP A 78 -13.54 -8.09 -5.49
CA ASP A 78 -14.37 -9.25 -5.23
C ASP A 78 -13.60 -10.28 -4.41
N GLY A 79 -13.70 -10.15 -3.09
CA GLY A 79 -12.99 -11.03 -2.15
C GLY A 79 -13.28 -12.51 -2.38
N LEU A 80 -14.52 -12.87 -2.77
CA LEU A 80 -14.92 -14.26 -3.00
C LEU A 80 -14.36 -14.85 -4.29
N ASN A 81 -13.95 -14.03 -5.26
CA ASN A 81 -13.18 -14.47 -6.42
C ASN A 81 -11.67 -14.32 -6.22
N THR A 82 -11.24 -13.63 -5.16
CA THR A 82 -9.82 -13.54 -4.77
C THR A 82 -9.41 -14.78 -3.98
N ILE A 83 -10.23 -15.19 -3.00
CA ILE A 83 -10.06 -16.40 -2.20
C ILE A 83 -11.41 -17.11 -2.14
N VAL A 84 -11.49 -18.25 -2.81
CA VAL A 84 -12.73 -19.00 -2.98
C VAL A 84 -12.91 -19.97 -1.81
N PRO A 85 -14.08 -19.98 -1.13
CA PRO A 85 -14.38 -20.97 -0.10
C PRO A 85 -14.72 -22.33 -0.76
N LEU A 86 -13.79 -23.28 -0.68
CA LEU A 86 -13.94 -24.62 -1.25
C LEU A 86 -14.91 -25.49 -0.45
N ASN A 87 -14.95 -25.32 0.87
CA ASN A 87 -15.88 -26.04 1.75
C ASN A 87 -17.36 -25.68 1.52
N GLN A 88 -17.62 -24.51 0.93
CA GLN A 88 -18.95 -24.00 0.59
C GLN A 88 -19.08 -23.71 -0.92
N TYR A 89 -18.28 -24.38 -1.74
CA TYR A 89 -18.21 -24.09 -3.17
C TYR A 89 -19.57 -24.17 -3.88
N GLY A 90 -20.43 -25.11 -3.50
CA GLY A 90 -21.78 -25.23 -4.06
C GLY A 90 -22.65 -23.98 -3.83
N THR A 91 -22.60 -23.40 -2.63
CA THR A 91 -23.29 -22.14 -2.30
C THR A 91 -22.66 -20.96 -3.02
N TYR A 92 -21.32 -20.92 -3.07
CA TYR A 92 -20.59 -19.89 -3.81
C TYR A 92 -20.98 -19.89 -5.30
N ALA A 93 -21.02 -21.06 -5.94
CA ALA A 93 -21.35 -21.19 -7.36
C ALA A 93 -22.82 -20.86 -7.64
N SER A 94 -23.75 -21.30 -6.79
CA SER A 94 -25.19 -21.06 -6.98
C SER A 94 -25.58 -19.59 -6.79
N GLN A 95 -24.93 -18.89 -5.86
CA GLN A 95 -25.17 -17.45 -5.64
C GLN A 95 -24.45 -16.56 -6.66
N ARG A 96 -23.58 -17.13 -7.51
CA ARG A 96 -22.72 -16.38 -8.44
C ARG A 96 -22.70 -16.99 -9.84
N PRO A 97 -23.86 -17.29 -10.45
CA PRO A 97 -23.94 -18.09 -11.66
C PRO A 97 -23.13 -17.54 -12.85
N ASN A 98 -22.96 -16.22 -12.93
CA ASN A 98 -22.26 -15.56 -14.03
C ASN A 98 -20.77 -15.30 -13.78
N ILE A 99 -20.33 -15.34 -12.52
CA ILE A 99 -18.98 -14.88 -12.11
C ILE A 99 -18.23 -15.88 -11.23
N ALA A 100 -18.83 -17.02 -10.91
CA ALA A 100 -18.17 -18.07 -10.15
C ALA A 100 -17.00 -18.65 -10.95
N LEU A 101 -15.88 -18.84 -10.28
CA LEU A 101 -14.71 -19.49 -10.86
C LEU A 101 -14.88 -21.01 -10.80
N ALA A 102 -14.63 -21.69 -11.92
CA ALA A 102 -14.67 -23.15 -11.99
C ALA A 102 -13.64 -23.77 -11.04
N GLN A 103 -14.01 -24.83 -10.33
CA GLN A 103 -13.12 -25.49 -9.36
C GLN A 103 -11.81 -25.98 -9.99
N SER A 104 -11.81 -26.33 -11.29
CA SER A 104 -10.61 -26.70 -12.04
C SER A 104 -9.64 -25.55 -12.31
N SER A 105 -10.09 -24.29 -12.23
CA SER A 105 -9.24 -23.11 -12.37
C SER A 105 -8.70 -22.60 -11.03
N LEU A 106 -9.01 -23.30 -9.92
CA LEU A 106 -8.60 -22.99 -8.57
C LEU A 106 -7.47 -23.91 -8.12
N TYR A 107 -6.51 -23.31 -7.43
CA TYR A 107 -5.46 -23.98 -6.70
C TYR A 107 -5.82 -24.07 -5.23
N ASN A 108 -5.75 -25.24 -4.62
CA ASN A 108 -6.11 -25.42 -3.22
C ASN A 108 -5.03 -24.85 -2.30
N LEU A 109 -5.37 -23.82 -1.54
CA LEU A 109 -4.52 -23.27 -0.48
C LEU A 109 -4.64 -24.09 0.80
N SER A 110 -5.84 -24.61 1.07
CA SER A 110 -6.15 -25.55 2.14
C SER A 110 -7.36 -26.42 1.74
N THR A 111 -7.89 -27.20 2.69
CA THR A 111 -9.18 -27.90 2.56
C THR A 111 -10.36 -26.94 2.42
N ASP A 112 -10.22 -25.71 2.94
CA ASP A 112 -11.32 -24.74 3.04
C ASP A 112 -11.24 -23.64 1.98
N TYR A 113 -10.04 -23.31 1.48
CA TYR A 113 -9.83 -22.16 0.61
C TYR A 113 -9.02 -22.48 -0.64
N GLY A 114 -9.39 -21.84 -1.74
CA GLY A 114 -8.73 -21.92 -3.04
C GLY A 114 -8.35 -20.55 -3.57
N LEU A 115 -7.27 -20.50 -4.32
CA LEU A 115 -6.77 -19.31 -5.02
C LEU A 115 -6.95 -19.51 -6.52
N PRO A 116 -7.33 -18.48 -7.29
CA PRO A 116 -7.33 -18.57 -8.74
C PRO A 116 -5.94 -18.87 -9.31
N SER A 117 -5.87 -19.70 -10.34
CA SER A 117 -4.63 -20.12 -11.00
C SER A 117 -3.77 -18.97 -11.52
N TYR A 118 -4.39 -17.85 -11.95
CA TYR A 118 -3.69 -16.64 -12.36
C TYR A 118 -2.96 -15.92 -11.21
N MET A 119 -3.28 -16.25 -9.95
CA MET A 119 -2.61 -15.73 -8.74
C MET A 119 -1.58 -16.72 -8.18
N SER A 120 -1.23 -17.77 -8.92
CA SER A 120 -0.29 -18.82 -8.47
C SER A 120 1.06 -18.30 -7.96
N SER A 121 1.53 -17.13 -8.42
CA SER A 121 2.74 -16.49 -7.89
C SER A 121 2.66 -16.16 -6.40
N LEU A 122 1.46 -15.96 -5.85
CA LEU A 122 1.21 -15.68 -4.43
C LEU A 122 1.14 -16.94 -3.57
N GLN A 123 1.04 -18.13 -4.19
CA GLN A 123 0.90 -19.41 -3.50
C GLN A 123 2.05 -19.68 -2.53
N SER A 124 3.30 -19.47 -2.99
CA SER A 124 4.50 -19.70 -2.17
C SER A 124 4.54 -18.83 -0.91
N ARG A 125 3.86 -17.69 -0.95
CA ARG A 125 3.77 -16.76 0.17
C ARG A 125 2.60 -17.10 1.08
N TRP A 126 1.47 -17.54 0.53
CA TRP A 126 0.23 -17.80 1.28
C TRP A 126 0.43 -18.60 2.58
N GLY A 127 1.24 -19.66 2.56
CA GLY A 127 1.49 -20.49 3.74
C GLY A 127 2.01 -19.70 4.96
N LYS A 128 2.82 -18.67 4.73
CA LYS A 128 3.29 -17.76 5.81
C LYS A 128 2.22 -16.75 6.24
N TRP A 129 1.36 -16.34 5.30
CA TRP A 129 0.36 -15.30 5.53
C TRP A 129 -0.85 -15.83 6.28
N ARG A 130 -1.21 -17.11 6.12
CA ARG A 130 -2.34 -17.71 6.84
C ARG A 130 -2.20 -17.57 8.36
N ASP A 131 -0.98 -17.72 8.87
CA ASP A 131 -0.72 -17.73 10.32
C ASP A 131 -0.50 -16.29 10.86
N GLU A 132 -0.21 -15.33 9.98
CA GLU A 132 0.12 -13.93 10.34
C GLU A 132 -0.95 -12.90 9.91
N SER A 133 -1.90 -13.26 9.05
CA SER A 133 -2.86 -12.31 8.46
C SER A 133 -4.31 -12.60 8.83
N CYS A 134 -5.04 -11.56 9.26
CA CYS A 134 -6.50 -11.57 9.29
C CYS A 134 -7.01 -11.31 7.88
N THR A 135 -7.36 -12.36 7.15
CA THR A 135 -7.72 -12.28 5.73
C THR A 135 -9.08 -11.60 5.50
N TRP A 136 -9.91 -11.48 6.53
CA TRP A 136 -11.29 -11.03 6.41
C TRP A 136 -11.68 -10.04 7.51
N CYS A 137 -11.19 -8.80 7.40
CA CYS A 137 -11.79 -7.71 8.14
C CYS A 137 -13.13 -7.35 7.48
N ARG A 138 -14.24 -7.53 8.21
CA ARG A 138 -15.59 -7.17 7.78
C ARG A 138 -16.31 -6.52 8.94
N TYR A 139 -17.28 -5.66 8.64
CA TYR A 139 -18.20 -5.11 9.63
C TYR A 139 -19.62 -5.63 9.35
N ALA A 140 -20.42 -5.80 10.41
CA ALA A 140 -21.81 -6.23 10.28
C ALA A 140 -22.65 -5.17 9.55
N GLY A 141 -23.58 -5.59 8.68
CA GLY A 141 -24.41 -4.67 7.91
C GLY A 141 -23.61 -3.83 6.92
N GLN A 142 -22.97 -4.48 5.94
CA GLN A 142 -22.17 -3.81 4.90
C GLN A 142 -23.00 -2.72 4.20
N ASP A 143 -22.38 -1.55 4.02
CA ASP A 143 -23.02 -0.42 3.37
C ASP A 143 -22.89 -0.55 1.84
N LEU A 144 -23.98 -0.39 1.11
CA LEU A 144 -24.00 -0.54 -0.35
C LEU A 144 -23.49 0.70 -1.10
N SER A 145 -23.35 1.84 -0.42
CA SER A 145 -22.77 3.06 -0.98
C SER A 145 -21.25 2.94 -1.02
N HIS A 146 -20.71 3.09 -2.23
CA HIS A 146 -19.27 3.09 -2.48
C HIS A 146 -18.53 4.19 -1.68
N PHE A 147 -19.17 5.35 -1.50
CA PHE A 147 -18.61 6.45 -0.72
C PHE A 147 -18.60 6.13 0.76
N ARG A 148 -19.75 5.74 1.31
CA ARG A 148 -19.88 5.44 2.74
C ARG A 148 -19.00 4.26 3.16
N SER A 149 -18.99 3.17 2.38
CA SER A 149 -18.08 2.05 2.64
C SER A 149 -16.62 2.49 2.66
N SER A 150 -16.19 3.34 1.71
CA SER A 150 -14.82 3.87 1.71
C SER A 150 -14.49 4.68 2.96
N ASP A 151 -15.45 5.47 3.45
CA ASP A 151 -15.28 6.29 4.64
C ASP A 151 -15.21 5.41 5.89
N ILE A 152 -16.06 4.39 6.02
CA ILE A 152 -16.01 3.42 7.13
C ILE A 152 -14.63 2.72 7.20
N TRP A 153 -14.08 2.33 6.06
CA TRP A 153 -12.73 1.74 6.01
C TRP A 153 -11.63 2.73 6.38
N ALA A 154 -11.83 4.03 6.10
CA ALA A 154 -10.88 5.08 6.43
C ALA A 154 -11.00 5.55 7.89
N SER A 155 -12.19 5.59 8.47
CA SER A 155 -12.46 6.05 9.84
C SER A 155 -12.44 4.94 10.87
N THR A 156 -12.61 3.68 10.45
CA THR A 156 -12.89 2.52 11.30
C THR A 156 -14.19 2.61 12.09
N ASP A 157 -15.07 3.56 11.76
CA ASP A 157 -16.39 3.74 12.38
C ASP A 157 -17.50 3.42 11.37
N ALA A 158 -18.25 2.34 11.63
CA ALA A 158 -19.37 1.90 10.80
C ALA A 158 -20.67 2.67 11.07
N VAL A 159 -20.78 3.35 12.20
CA VAL A 159 -22.01 4.00 12.70
C VAL A 159 -21.99 5.49 12.39
N ASN A 160 -20.91 6.20 12.70
CA ASN A 160 -20.85 7.66 12.60
C ASN A 160 -20.22 8.13 11.28
N ASN A 161 -20.57 9.34 10.87
CA ASN A 161 -19.93 10.02 9.74
C ASN A 161 -18.75 10.84 10.27
N GLU A 162 -17.58 10.20 10.29
CA GLU A 162 -16.34 10.86 10.66
C GLU A 162 -15.78 11.68 9.48
N GLU A 163 -15.34 12.90 9.75
CA GLU A 163 -14.66 13.75 8.75
C GLU A 163 -13.19 13.35 8.57
N THR A 164 -12.64 12.57 9.50
CA THR A 164 -11.24 12.16 9.52
C THR A 164 -11.10 10.64 9.54
N GLY A 165 -9.97 10.17 9.02
CA GLY A 165 -9.62 8.76 9.03
C GLY A 165 -8.47 8.45 9.98
N TRP A 166 -8.31 7.18 10.35
CA TRP A 166 -7.28 6.69 11.27
C TRP A 166 -5.87 7.15 10.88
N MET A 167 -5.58 7.26 9.58
CA MET A 167 -4.27 7.71 9.10
C MET A 167 -4.09 9.22 9.28
N ALA A 168 -5.14 10.02 9.04
CA ALA A 168 -5.10 11.46 9.28
C ALA A 168 -4.91 11.73 10.77
N ASP A 169 -5.58 10.96 11.62
CA ASP A 169 -5.49 11.11 13.07
C ASP A 169 -4.14 10.61 13.61
N PHE A 170 -3.60 9.52 13.09
CA PHE A 170 -2.25 9.05 13.39
C PHE A 170 -1.18 10.11 13.05
N LEU A 171 -1.29 10.74 11.87
CA LEU A 171 -0.36 11.77 11.44
C LEU A 171 -0.49 13.03 12.31
N LYS A 172 -1.72 13.48 12.61
CA LYS A 172 -1.97 14.60 13.53
C LYS A 172 -1.36 14.36 14.91
N MET A 173 -1.54 13.17 15.48
CA MET A 173 -0.99 12.82 16.78
C MET A 173 0.54 12.83 16.77
N SER A 174 1.15 12.36 15.68
CA SER A 174 2.62 12.41 15.50
C SER A 174 3.15 13.84 15.42
N ILE A 175 2.35 14.79 14.92
CA ILE A 175 2.72 16.22 14.83
C ILE A 175 2.53 16.94 16.18
N LEU A 176 1.50 16.61 16.94
CA LEU A 176 1.24 17.22 18.25
C LEU A 176 2.28 16.84 19.32
N ILE A 177 3.00 15.73 19.15
CA ILE A 177 4.07 15.29 20.07
C ILE A 177 5.35 16.14 19.90
N PHE A 178 5.44 17.00 18.88
CA PHE A 178 6.58 17.90 18.64
C PHE A 178 6.34 19.36 19.04
N TYR A 179 5.32 19.65 19.86
CA TYR A 179 5.09 20.95 20.50
C TYR A 179 5.05 20.83 22.02
#